data_AF-A0A3P0PFF4-F1
#
_entry.id   AF-A0A3P0PFF4-F1
#
_cell.length_a   1.000
_cell.length_b   1.000
_cell.length_c   1.000
_cell.angle_alpha   90.00
_cell.angle_beta   90.00
_cell.angle_gamma   90.00
#
_symmetry.space_group_name_H-M   'P 1'
#
loop_
_entity.id
_entity.type
_entity.pdbx_description
1 polymer ?
#
loop_
_entity_poly.entity_id
_entity_poly.type
_entity_poly.pdbx_seq_one_letter_code
_entity_poly.pdbx_strand_id
1 'polypeptide(L)'
;MKLLILPTIDGDPNNVRYVLADGAVPDPEMELRRVINAVADATSRFGWSDIAGQLKASGFVVPEVGIVDRPWDERRGVMFDTSFTVELLEQGGHEYSGQRATATNAASGTLVLVLSDNTVLTATDRPYRRGFEGIEQVPLGPLRVVPTQFDDPTQLVAATAALRDAGFECAVDGPAIS
;
A
#
# COMPACT_ATOMS: atom_id res chain seq x y z
N MET A 1 -19.46 -10.62 -14.43
CA MET A 1 -18.56 -10.03 -13.42
C MET A 1 -18.91 -8.57 -13.22
N LYS A 2 -18.96 -8.12 -11.96
CA LYS A 2 -19.19 -6.73 -11.58
C LYS A 2 -17.96 -6.22 -10.82
N LEU A 3 -17.39 -5.10 -11.25
CA LEU A 3 -16.34 -4.41 -10.52
C LEU A 3 -16.97 -3.58 -9.41
N LEU A 4 -16.54 -3.80 -8.19
CA LEU A 4 -16.85 -2.96 -7.05
C LEU A 4 -15.59 -2.19 -6.67
N ILE A 5 -15.77 -0.90 -6.48
CA ILE A 5 -14.74 0.01 -6.01
C ILE A 5 -15.08 0.28 -4.55
N LEU A 6 -14.26 -0.23 -3.65
CA LEU A 6 -14.26 0.19 -2.27
C LEU A 6 -13.45 1.48 -2.18
N PRO A 7 -14.07 2.65 -2.02
CA PRO A 7 -13.31 3.81 -1.59
C PRO A 7 -12.58 3.42 -0.31
N THR A 8 -11.27 3.65 -0.27
CA THR A 8 -10.57 3.61 1.00
C THR A 8 -11.13 4.72 1.90
N ILE A 9 -10.74 4.64 3.17
CA ILE A 9 -11.47 5.12 4.33
C ILE A 9 -11.79 6.63 4.31
N ASP A 10 -11.20 7.43 3.43
CA ASP A 10 -11.42 8.89 3.37
C ASP A 10 -12.25 9.37 2.16
N GLY A 11 -12.84 8.46 1.38
CA GLY A 11 -13.65 8.86 0.21
C GLY A 11 -12.84 9.54 -0.90
N ASP A 12 -11.50 9.45 -0.84
CA ASP A 12 -10.60 9.86 -1.92
C ASP A 12 -10.81 8.93 -3.12
N PRO A 13 -11.31 9.44 -4.26
CA PRO A 13 -11.55 8.62 -5.45
C PRO A 13 -10.28 8.01 -6.05
N ASN A 14 -9.08 8.44 -5.62
CA ASN A 14 -7.80 7.90 -6.09
C ASN A 14 -7.30 6.72 -5.24
N ASN A 15 -7.76 6.59 -3.99
CA ASN A 15 -7.40 5.48 -3.11
C ASN A 15 -8.59 4.54 -3.03
N VAL A 16 -8.63 3.60 -3.96
CA VAL A 16 -9.73 2.66 -4.12
C VAL A 16 -9.21 1.23 -4.11
N ARG A 17 -9.87 0.36 -3.35
CA ARG A 17 -9.64 -1.08 -3.40
C ARG A 17 -10.62 -1.69 -4.37
N TYR A 18 -10.09 -2.42 -5.35
CA TYR A 18 -10.91 -3.08 -6.35
C TYR A 18 -11.29 -4.47 -5.85
N VAL A 19 -12.57 -4.81 -6.01
CA VAL A 19 -13.08 -6.14 -5.71
C VAL A 19 -13.96 -6.56 -6.88
N LEU A 20 -13.78 -7.78 -7.35
CA LEU A 20 -14.54 -8.33 -8.47
C LEU A 20 -15.55 -9.33 -7.91
N ALA A 21 -16.82 -9.13 -8.25
CA ALA A 21 -17.87 -10.09 -7.99
C ALA A 21 -18.13 -10.92 -9.25
N ASP A 22 -18.02 -12.23 -9.13
CA ASP A 22 -18.51 -13.14 -10.16
C ASP A 22 -20.06 -13.07 -10.25
N GLY A 23 -20.63 -13.48 -11.38
CA GLY A 23 -22.08 -13.58 -11.59
C GLY A 23 -22.77 -14.57 -10.64
N ALA A 24 -22.02 -15.38 -9.88
CA ALA A 24 -22.54 -16.20 -8.80
C ALA A 24 -22.93 -15.38 -7.54
N VAL A 25 -22.44 -14.15 -7.38
CA VAL A 25 -22.79 -13.26 -6.25
C VAL A 25 -24.07 -12.48 -6.59
N PRO A 26 -25.23 -12.79 -5.98
CA PRO A 26 -26.54 -12.29 -6.44
C PRO A 26 -26.75 -10.79 -6.20
N ASP A 27 -26.21 -10.27 -5.09
CA ASP A 27 -26.16 -8.84 -4.78
C ASP A 27 -24.78 -8.47 -4.22
N PRO A 28 -23.82 -8.15 -5.09
CA PRO A 28 -22.45 -7.86 -4.70
C PRO A 28 -22.30 -6.66 -3.75
N GLU A 29 -23.18 -5.66 -3.83
CA GLU A 29 -23.06 -4.45 -3.00
C GLU A 29 -23.58 -4.70 -1.58
N MET A 30 -24.72 -5.39 -1.47
CA MET A 30 -25.26 -5.81 -0.18
C MET A 30 -24.30 -6.77 0.52
N GLU A 31 -23.78 -7.76 -0.20
CA GLU A 31 -22.87 -8.77 0.36
C GLU A 31 -21.54 -8.13 0.79
N LEU A 32 -21.02 -7.17 0.02
CA LEU A 32 -19.84 -6.39 0.39
C LEU A 32 -20.06 -5.64 1.71
N ARG A 33 -21.18 -4.93 1.86
CA ARG A 33 -21.53 -4.24 3.11
C ARG A 33 -21.71 -5.21 4.27
N ARG A 34 -22.33 -6.37 4.03
CA ARG A 34 -22.52 -7.41 5.03
C ARG A 34 -21.17 -7.92 5.56
N VAL A 35 -20.21 -8.18 4.67
CA VAL A 35 -18.86 -8.63 5.05
C VAL A 35 -18.15 -7.58 5.89
N ILE A 36 -18.15 -6.31 5.46
CA ILE A 36 -17.49 -5.23 6.20
C ILE A 36 -18.10 -5.06 7.60
N ASN A 37 -19.43 -5.04 7.69
CA ASN A 37 -20.12 -4.93 8.98
C ASN A 37 -19.85 -6.13 9.87
N ALA A 38 -19.84 -7.36 9.33
CA ALA A 38 -19.55 -8.55 10.10
C ALA A 38 -18.13 -8.55 10.67
N VAL A 39 -17.14 -8.04 9.93
CA VAL A 39 -15.76 -7.87 10.43
C VAL A 39 -15.73 -6.80 11.52
N ALA A 40 -16.41 -5.67 11.33
CA ALA A 40 -16.50 -4.60 12.32
C ALA A 40 -17.22 -5.00 13.61
N ASP A 41 -18.24 -5.85 13.51
CA ASP A 41 -18.98 -6.37 14.67
C ASP A 41 -18.17 -7.42 15.43
N ALA A 42 -17.32 -8.19 14.74
CA ALA A 42 -16.52 -9.26 15.33
C ALA A 42 -15.29 -8.75 16.09
N THR A 43 -14.75 -7.59 15.71
CA THR A 43 -13.61 -6.98 16.39
C THR A 43 -13.70 -5.46 16.34
N SER A 44 -13.45 -4.81 17.48
CA SER A 44 -13.37 -3.35 17.56
C SER A 44 -12.14 -2.78 16.86
N ARG A 45 -11.25 -3.65 16.36
CA ARG A 45 -10.02 -3.32 15.63
C ARG A 45 -9.85 -4.32 14.48
N PHE A 46 -10.05 -3.88 13.24
CA PHE A 46 -9.85 -4.70 12.05
C PHE A 46 -9.01 -3.96 11.01
N GLY A 47 -8.18 -4.71 10.29
CA GLY A 47 -7.40 -4.22 9.18
C GLY A 47 -7.96 -4.68 7.82
N TRP A 48 -7.28 -4.31 6.75
CA TRP A 48 -7.63 -4.77 5.41
C TRP A 48 -7.55 -6.28 5.25
N SER A 49 -6.53 -6.90 5.84
CA SER A 49 -6.31 -8.35 5.77
C SER A 49 -7.54 -9.12 6.27
N ASP A 50 -8.21 -8.64 7.31
CA ASP A 50 -9.43 -9.23 7.87
C ASP A 50 -10.60 -9.14 6.88
N ILE A 51 -10.79 -7.96 6.28
CA ILE A 51 -11.84 -7.72 5.27
C ILE A 51 -11.57 -8.54 4.01
N ALA A 52 -10.34 -8.52 3.49
CA ALA A 52 -9.96 -9.22 2.27
C ALA A 52 -10.12 -10.74 2.40
N GLY A 53 -9.79 -11.31 3.57
CA GLY A 53 -10.02 -12.71 3.87
C GLY A 53 -11.50 -13.09 3.80
N GLN A 54 -12.37 -12.28 4.42
CA GLN A 54 -13.81 -12.53 4.41
C GLN A 54 -14.45 -12.30 3.04
N LEU A 55 -13.97 -11.33 2.26
CA LEU A 55 -14.43 -11.12 0.88
C LEU A 55 -14.14 -12.34 0.00
N LYS A 56 -12.92 -12.88 0.08
CA LYS A 56 -12.55 -14.12 -0.62
C LYS A 56 -13.46 -15.29 -0.21
N ALA A 57 -13.77 -15.40 1.09
CA ALA A 57 -14.69 -16.44 1.60
C ALA A 57 -16.14 -16.25 1.10
N SER A 58 -16.59 -15.01 0.91
CA SER A 58 -17.90 -14.66 0.32
C SER A 58 -17.96 -14.77 -1.21
N GLY A 59 -16.91 -15.32 -1.86
CA GLY A 59 -16.90 -15.54 -3.30
C GLY A 59 -16.52 -14.32 -4.14
N PHE A 60 -15.99 -13.26 -3.52
CA PHE A 60 -15.34 -12.18 -4.25
C PHE A 60 -13.94 -12.56 -4.68
N VAL A 61 -13.53 -12.06 -5.84
CA VAL A 61 -12.13 -12.06 -6.27
C VAL A 61 -11.53 -10.71 -5.88
N VAL A 62 -10.54 -10.75 -4.99
CA VAL A 62 -9.70 -9.58 -4.69
C VAL A 62 -8.50 -9.64 -5.64
N PRO A 63 -8.40 -8.74 -6.65
CA PRO A 63 -7.31 -8.78 -7.61
C PRO A 63 -5.95 -8.67 -6.91
N GLU A 64 -4.99 -9.47 -7.34
CA GLU A 64 -3.60 -9.28 -6.95
C GLU A 64 -3.04 -8.03 -7.62
N VAL A 65 -2.21 -7.27 -6.89
CA VAL A 65 -1.53 -6.12 -7.46
C VAL A 65 -0.37 -6.64 -8.29
N GLY A 66 -0.37 -6.33 -9.59
CA GLY A 66 0.74 -6.66 -10.46
C GLY A 66 1.97 -5.82 -10.09
N ILE A 67 2.89 -6.40 -9.33
CA ILE A 67 4.20 -5.80 -9.07
C ILE A 67 5.11 -6.20 -10.24
N VAL A 68 5.70 -5.21 -10.92
CA VAL A 68 6.78 -5.47 -11.88
C VAL A 68 8.03 -5.80 -11.06
N ASP A 69 8.24 -7.10 -10.80
CA ASP A 69 9.42 -7.60 -10.10
C ASP A 69 10.64 -7.57 -11.04
N ARG A 70 11.29 -6.41 -11.12
CA ARG A 70 12.53 -6.21 -11.87
C ARG A 70 13.51 -5.38 -11.05
N PRO A 71 14.80 -5.77 -11.03
CA PRO A 71 15.84 -5.00 -10.38
C PRO A 71 16.01 -3.63 -11.03
N TRP A 72 16.50 -2.66 -10.25
CA TRP A 72 16.72 -1.29 -10.70
C TRP A 72 17.65 -1.25 -11.93
N ASP A 73 17.21 -0.59 -13.01
CA ASP A 73 17.97 -0.44 -14.26
C ASP A 73 17.91 1.02 -14.76
N GLU A 74 18.98 1.77 -14.50
CA GLU A 74 19.10 3.19 -14.87
C GLU A 74 18.96 3.44 -16.37
N ARG A 75 19.24 2.44 -17.22
CA ARG A 75 19.17 2.58 -18.69
C ARG A 75 17.75 2.75 -19.19
N ARG A 76 16.74 2.37 -18.39
CA ARG A 76 15.32 2.47 -18.73
C ARG A 76 14.68 3.78 -18.28
N GLY A 77 15.41 4.57 -17.49
CA GLY A 77 14.91 5.79 -16.87
C GLY A 77 13.95 5.49 -15.72
N VAL A 78 13.89 6.41 -14.75
CA VAL A 78 13.06 6.31 -13.52
C VAL A 78 11.55 6.17 -13.83
N MET A 79 11.14 6.60 -15.03
CA MET A 79 9.73 6.73 -15.43
C MET A 79 9.03 5.40 -15.74
N PHE A 80 9.76 4.31 -16.01
CA PHE A 80 9.14 3.04 -16.41
C PHE A 80 9.93 1.83 -15.87
N ASP A 81 9.23 0.90 -15.21
CA ASP A 81 9.70 -0.45 -14.86
C ASP A 81 10.78 -0.61 -13.75
N THR A 82 10.96 0.35 -12.85
CA THR A 82 11.83 0.14 -11.67
C THR A 82 11.04 -0.06 -10.39
N SER A 83 11.29 -1.19 -9.71
CA SER A 83 10.78 -1.47 -8.37
C SER A 83 11.94 -1.51 -7.37
N PHE A 84 11.70 -1.03 -6.16
CA PHE A 84 12.69 -1.10 -5.08
C PHE A 84 12.01 -1.22 -3.72
N THR A 85 12.70 -1.85 -2.78
CA THR A 85 12.22 -2.06 -1.43
C THR A 85 12.39 -0.81 -0.58
N VAL A 86 11.33 -0.45 0.13
CA VAL A 86 11.33 0.57 1.16
C VAL A 86 10.86 -0.02 2.48
N GLU A 87 11.21 0.63 3.58
CA GLU A 87 10.74 0.32 4.92
C GLU A 87 9.90 1.48 5.44
N LEU A 88 8.71 1.16 5.93
CA LEU A 88 7.88 2.09 6.66
C LEU A 88 8.42 2.14 8.08
N LEU A 89 9.01 3.27 8.49
CA LEU A 89 9.73 3.32 9.76
C LEU A 89 8.79 3.20 10.96
N GLU A 90 9.28 2.61 12.06
CA GLU A 90 8.52 2.47 13.31
C GLU A 90 8.03 3.83 13.86
N GLN A 91 8.72 4.93 13.53
CA GLN A 91 8.33 6.28 13.94
C GLN A 91 6.99 6.74 13.31
N GLY A 92 6.54 6.11 12.22
CA GLY A 92 5.23 6.39 11.62
C GLY A 92 4.06 6.06 12.54
N GLY A 93 4.25 5.14 13.50
CA GLY A 93 3.25 4.84 14.55
C GLY A 93 1.91 4.30 14.04
N HIS A 94 1.87 3.75 12.83
CA HIS A 94 0.67 3.23 12.17
C HIS A 94 0.70 1.71 12.02
N GLU A 95 -0.42 1.12 11.58
CA GLU A 95 -0.60 -0.33 11.43
C GLU A 95 0.45 -0.99 10.51
N TYR A 96 0.93 -0.26 9.50
CA TYR A 96 2.00 -0.71 8.60
C TYR A 96 3.43 -0.34 9.02
N SER A 97 3.65 0.33 10.16
CA SER A 97 5.01 0.70 10.57
C SER A 97 5.85 -0.55 10.85
N GLY A 98 7.16 -0.48 10.62
CA GLY A 98 8.09 -1.61 10.68
C GLY A 98 7.98 -2.60 9.51
N GLN A 99 7.00 -2.44 8.62
CA GLN A 99 6.84 -3.32 7.46
C GLN A 99 7.68 -2.85 6.28
N ARG A 100 7.93 -3.77 5.35
CA ARG A 100 8.53 -3.47 4.05
C ARG A 100 7.48 -3.42 2.97
N ALA A 101 7.67 -2.49 2.03
CA ALA A 101 6.87 -2.37 0.83
C ALA A 101 7.76 -2.33 -0.41
N THR A 102 7.19 -2.69 -1.54
CA THR A 102 7.79 -2.46 -2.85
C THR A 102 7.28 -1.14 -3.40
N ALA A 103 8.17 -0.15 -3.55
CA ALA A 103 7.89 1.05 -4.32
C ALA A 103 7.91 0.69 -5.81
N THR A 104 6.84 1.03 -6.54
CA THR A 104 6.71 0.76 -7.97
C THR A 104 5.81 1.78 -8.65
N ASN A 105 5.90 1.91 -9.97
CA ASN A 105 5.10 2.88 -10.73
C ASN A 105 3.66 2.37 -10.91
N ALA A 106 2.68 3.21 -10.53
CA ALA A 106 1.31 3.03 -10.94
C ALA A 106 1.14 3.33 -12.44
N ALA A 107 0.00 2.93 -13.02
CA ALA A 107 -0.33 3.25 -14.42
C ALA A 107 -0.40 4.75 -14.71
N SER A 108 -0.56 5.58 -13.67
CA SER A 108 -0.49 7.05 -13.75
C SER A 108 0.93 7.60 -13.92
N GLY A 109 1.96 6.76 -13.74
CA GLY A 109 3.37 7.18 -13.72
C GLY A 109 3.86 7.71 -12.36
N THR A 110 3.02 7.68 -11.33
CA THR A 110 3.42 8.03 -9.95
C THR A 110 3.86 6.79 -9.19
N LEU A 111 4.89 6.90 -8.33
CA LEU A 111 5.25 5.82 -7.43
C LEU A 111 4.16 5.57 -6.39
N VAL A 112 3.88 4.29 -6.16
CA VAL A 112 3.04 3.78 -5.07
C VAL A 112 3.83 2.72 -4.31
N LEU A 113 3.44 2.47 -3.07
CA LEU A 113 3.99 1.40 -2.25
C LEU A 113 3.02 0.21 -2.29
N VAL A 114 3.54 -0.98 -2.54
CA VAL A 114 2.78 -2.22 -2.49
C VAL A 114 3.29 -3.08 -1.34
N LEU A 115 2.44 -3.32 -0.35
CA LEU A 115 2.74 -4.18 0.80
C LEU A 115 2.58 -5.66 0.43
N SER A 116 3.11 -6.54 1.28
CA SER A 116 3.06 -7.99 1.08
C SER A 116 1.65 -8.59 0.98
N ASP A 117 0.65 -7.90 1.52
CA ASP A 117 -0.77 -8.27 1.48
C ASP A 117 -1.52 -7.69 0.27
N ASN A 118 -0.81 -7.09 -0.69
CA ASN A 118 -1.32 -6.32 -1.83
C ASN A 118 -2.00 -4.99 -1.45
N THR A 119 -1.82 -4.48 -0.23
CA THR A 119 -2.23 -3.11 0.08
C THR A 119 -1.37 -2.13 -0.72
N VAL A 120 -2.03 -1.24 -1.46
CA VAL A 120 -1.38 -0.15 -2.19
C VAL A 120 -1.51 1.14 -1.39
N LEU A 121 -0.40 1.85 -1.22
CA LEU A 121 -0.32 3.12 -0.51
C LEU A 121 0.30 4.20 -1.41
N THR A 122 -0.26 5.39 -1.32
CA THR A 122 0.18 6.64 -1.95
C THR A 122 0.74 7.57 -0.87
N ALA A 123 1.40 8.65 -1.27
CA ALA A 123 1.95 9.61 -0.32
C ALA A 123 0.90 10.34 0.54
N THR A 124 -0.35 10.40 0.07
CA THR A 124 -1.46 11.05 0.78
C THR A 124 -2.19 10.11 1.74
N ASP A 125 -1.89 8.82 1.72
CA ASP A 125 -2.57 7.84 2.57
C ASP A 125 -2.33 8.08 4.05
N ARG A 126 -3.39 7.80 4.82
CA ARG A 126 -3.42 7.95 6.27
C ARG A 126 -3.84 6.63 6.91
N PRO A 127 -2.89 5.69 7.12
CA PRO A 127 -3.18 4.45 7.81
C PRO A 127 -3.63 4.69 9.26
N TYR A 128 -4.23 3.67 9.88
CA TYR A 128 -4.62 3.78 11.28
C TYR A 128 -3.41 3.80 12.21
N ARG A 129 -3.50 4.59 13.29
CA ARG A 129 -2.52 4.55 14.38
C ARG A 129 -2.53 3.15 14.99
N ARG A 130 -1.35 2.59 15.21
CA ARG A 130 -1.16 1.27 15.81
C ARG A 130 -1.84 1.22 17.19
N GLY A 131 -2.71 0.24 17.41
CA GLY A 131 -3.51 0.07 18.61
C GLY A 131 -4.80 0.89 18.68
N PHE A 132 -5.08 1.69 17.64
CA PHE A 132 -6.29 2.51 17.49
C PHE A 132 -6.92 2.31 16.10
N GLU A 133 -6.82 1.08 15.57
CA GLU A 133 -7.38 0.68 14.27
C GLU A 133 -8.89 0.92 14.22
N GLY A 134 -9.36 1.54 13.13
CA GLY A 134 -10.77 1.94 12.98
C GLY A 134 -11.14 3.24 13.70
N ILE A 135 -10.23 3.86 14.47
CA ILE A 135 -10.54 5.02 15.33
C ILE A 135 -9.73 6.25 14.92
N GLU A 136 -8.41 6.13 14.78
CA GLU A 136 -7.53 7.27 14.56
C GLU A 136 -6.59 7.03 13.38
N GLN A 137 -6.53 7.99 12.47
CA GLN A 137 -5.65 7.97 11.30
C GLN A 137 -4.49 8.94 11.47
N VAL A 138 -3.32 8.55 10.98
CA VAL A 138 -2.09 9.35 11.03
C VAL A 138 -1.37 9.31 9.68
N PRO A 139 -0.53 10.30 9.34
CA PRO A 139 0.31 10.23 8.15
C PRO A 139 1.20 8.98 8.12
N LEU A 140 1.56 8.50 6.93
CA LEU A 140 2.55 7.41 6.76
C LEU A 140 3.90 7.72 7.44
N GLY A 141 4.29 8.99 7.48
CA GLY A 141 5.58 9.41 8.03
C GLY A 141 6.75 9.02 7.12
N PRO A 142 7.99 9.15 7.62
CA PRO A 142 9.18 8.99 6.81
C PRO A 142 9.42 7.53 6.42
N LEU A 143 9.71 7.33 5.13
CA LEU A 143 10.16 6.05 4.57
C LEU A 143 11.68 5.97 4.56
N ARG A 144 12.21 4.74 4.61
CA ARG A 144 13.63 4.47 4.35
C ARG A 144 13.78 3.60 3.11
N VAL A 145 14.58 4.03 2.15
CA VAL A 145 14.99 3.18 1.03
C VAL A 145 16.05 2.19 1.52
N VAL A 146 15.89 0.90 1.24
CA VAL A 146 16.86 -0.12 1.70
C VAL A 146 18.15 -0.01 0.87
N PRO A 147 19.32 0.32 1.44
CA PRO A 147 20.53 0.59 0.63
C PRO A 147 21.11 -0.64 -0.04
N THR A 148 20.97 -1.82 0.57
CA THR A 148 21.64 -3.07 0.17
C THR A 148 21.12 -3.68 -1.13
N GLN A 149 20.10 -3.08 -1.74
CA GLN A 149 19.51 -3.55 -3.00
C GLN A 149 20.14 -2.90 -4.25
N PHE A 150 20.99 -1.90 -4.05
CA PHE A 150 21.63 -1.16 -5.13
C PHE A 150 23.11 -1.51 -5.23
N ASP A 151 23.59 -1.66 -6.45
CA ASP A 151 25.01 -1.87 -6.73
C ASP A 151 25.80 -0.56 -6.71
N ASP A 152 25.13 0.57 -6.92
CA ASP A 152 25.72 1.92 -6.97
C ASP A 152 25.04 2.88 -5.97
N PRO A 153 25.77 3.59 -5.10
CA PRO A 153 25.21 4.58 -4.19
C PRO A 153 24.40 5.70 -4.85
N THR A 154 24.65 6.01 -6.13
CA THR A 154 23.86 6.99 -6.89
C THR A 154 22.43 6.51 -7.15
N GLN A 155 22.20 5.20 -7.22
CA GLN A 155 20.86 4.61 -7.36
C GLN A 155 20.02 4.84 -6.10
N LEU A 156 20.64 4.76 -4.92
CA LEU A 156 19.96 5.09 -3.65
C LEU A 156 19.48 6.55 -3.65
N VAL A 157 20.33 7.47 -4.13
CA VAL A 157 19.98 8.89 -4.25
C VAL A 157 18.82 9.08 -5.24
N ALA A 158 18.88 8.42 -6.39
CA ALA A 158 17.82 8.49 -7.40
C ALA A 158 16.48 7.92 -6.91
N ALA A 159 16.50 6.75 -6.26
CA ALA A 159 15.31 6.12 -5.68
C ALA A 159 14.67 6.99 -4.57
N THR A 160 15.51 7.60 -3.72
CA THR A 160 15.05 8.52 -2.68
C THR A 160 14.46 9.80 -3.28
N ALA A 161 15.08 10.35 -4.33
CA ALA A 161 14.54 11.49 -5.05
C ALA A 161 13.19 11.17 -5.70
N ALA A 162 13.06 10.00 -6.34
CA ALA A 162 11.82 9.56 -6.96
C ALA A 162 10.67 9.43 -5.95
N LEU A 163 10.91 8.90 -4.75
CA LEU A 163 9.90 8.87 -3.68
C LEU A 163 9.46 10.28 -3.26
N ARG A 164 10.42 11.19 -3.11
CA ARG A 164 10.13 12.59 -2.74
C ARG A 164 9.34 13.31 -3.83
N ASP A 165 9.68 13.09 -5.10
CA ASP A 165 8.96 13.62 -6.24
C ASP A 165 7.53 13.08 -6.32
N ALA A 166 7.31 11.83 -5.88
CA ALA A 166 5.99 11.22 -5.71
C ALA A 166 5.25 11.69 -4.44
N GLY A 167 5.86 12.57 -3.64
CA GLY A 167 5.27 13.19 -2.45
C GLY A 167 5.52 12.47 -1.13
N PHE A 168 6.26 11.36 -1.12
CA PHE A 168 6.57 10.64 0.11
C PHE A 168 7.62 11.37 0.94
N GLU A 169 7.41 11.40 2.25
CA GLU A 169 8.47 11.78 3.19
C GLU A 169 9.52 10.67 3.25
N CYS A 170 10.80 11.03 3.14
CA CYS A 170 11.91 10.08 3.22
C CYS A 170 12.86 10.49 4.33
N ALA A 171 13.19 9.54 5.22
CA ALA A 171 14.23 9.73 6.22
C ALA A 171 15.55 10.11 5.53
N VAL A 172 16.25 11.07 6.11
CA VAL A 172 17.63 11.35 5.71
C VAL A 172 18.47 10.30 6.39
N ASP A 173 19.17 9.46 5.63
CA ASP A 173 20.19 8.58 6.20
C ASP A 173 21.29 9.46 6.81
N GLY A 174 21.15 9.74 8.12
CA GLY A 174 22.30 10.13 8.91
C GLY A 174 23.23 8.93 8.98
N PRO A 175 24.56 9.11 8.88
CA PRO A 175 25.47 8.02 9.16
C PRO A 175 25.10 7.44 10.54
N ALA A 176 24.94 6.12 10.61
CA ALA A 176 24.87 5.44 11.89
C ALA A 176 26.13 5.84 12.67
N ILE A 177 25.98 6.72 13.66
CA ILE A 177 27.04 6.98 14.60
C ILE A 177 27.14 5.70 15.42
N SER A 178 28.21 4.98 15.12
CA SER A 178 28.76 3.78 15.77
C SER A 178 28.62 3.77 17.28
#